data_AF-A0A7V3JMV5-F1
#
_entry.id   AF-A0A7V3JMV5-F1
#
_cell.length_a   1.000
_cell.length_b   1.000
_cell.length_c   1.000
_cell.angle_alpha   90.00
_cell.angle_beta   90.00
_cell.angle_gamma   90.00
#
_symmetry.space_group_name_H-M   'P 1'
#
loop_
_entity.id
_entity.type
_entity.pdbx_description
1 polymer ?
#
loop_
_entity_poly.entity_id
_entity_poly.type
_entity_poly.pdbx_seq_one_letter_code
_entity_poly.pdbx_strand_id
1 'polypeptide(L)'
;MHSAPLPTPPGAQGGPMPADPIAKPLPSVIPPVAEALATARQALRARDPAKALVQLDLAEKAAQPSEKPELDRLRLAAKLLETYWRGVRGALVQLKPGQTVDLGDQPATLVRASEESIVVDRKGQAITLALAALPREVIEPLAEASLPADLPASLLARAAFELFDATGDPQKSLQWLRKAAAAGQPIELLAEELPPALKAELRPKPRSGRLPLPEPAAAEAALKKVREVFKEQYAGVQTMAEKGRLGQTLLHQAVETRDDPAVRYVLLREAQAAAVSAGDGPLLRQTIDQLAKDFELEAAEELARALASAVDLVLPAPVRHALAQTALEAGRQALRADDFEHARRLAKTAQLLATKARDTATARQAGDLSATIPWRKQEFDKAQQASQRLAQDADNPQANLTLGIYTALVKEDWTSGLPLLAKGSDNRLRSLAEAELALGRDPPAPDMVKLGDQWRAAIKAVEVPLQGAVARRALFWYERALASASGFTKTYLEQRIASLKEWESARRRP
;
A
#
# COMPACT_ATOMS: atom_id res chain seq x y z
N MET A 1 83.32 19.09 -17.00
CA MET A 1 82.63 19.31 -18.30
C MET A 1 81.27 19.88 -17.99
N HIS A 2 81.04 21.13 -18.40
CA HIS A 2 79.88 21.95 -18.09
C HIS A 2 78.64 21.50 -18.87
N SER A 3 77.47 21.50 -18.24
CA SER A 3 76.17 21.58 -18.92
C SER A 3 75.31 22.56 -18.14
N ALA A 4 75.21 23.75 -18.70
CA ALA A 4 74.42 24.89 -18.22
C ALA A 4 72.98 24.81 -18.77
N PRO A 5 72.01 25.52 -18.15
CA PRO A 5 70.58 25.25 -18.28
C PRO A 5 69.93 25.93 -19.50
N LEU A 6 68.83 25.32 -19.96
CA LEU A 6 67.99 25.80 -21.06
C LEU A 6 67.05 26.95 -20.64
N PRO A 7 66.72 27.88 -21.57
CA PRO A 7 65.98 29.11 -21.29
C PRO A 7 64.46 28.91 -21.24
N THR A 8 63.80 29.79 -20.48
CA THR A 8 62.34 29.92 -20.31
C THR A 8 61.63 30.46 -21.56
N PRO A 9 60.46 29.92 -21.93
CA PRO A 9 59.55 30.53 -22.91
C PRO A 9 58.57 31.53 -22.27
N PRO A 10 58.00 32.47 -23.06
CA PRO A 10 57.38 33.71 -22.57
C PRO A 10 55.89 33.60 -22.23
N GLY A 11 55.41 34.61 -21.51
CA GLY A 11 54.13 34.68 -20.80
C GLY A 11 52.87 34.44 -21.65
N ALA A 12 51.97 33.63 -21.08
CA ALA A 12 50.61 33.49 -21.55
C ALA A 12 49.78 34.72 -21.14
N GLN A 13 49.20 35.38 -22.14
CA GLN A 13 48.24 36.47 -21.99
C GLN A 13 46.94 35.92 -21.39
N GLY A 14 46.58 36.39 -20.20
CA GLY A 14 45.26 36.15 -19.61
C GLY A 14 44.23 37.10 -20.22
N GLY A 15 43.36 36.58 -21.09
CA GLY A 15 42.14 37.28 -21.51
C GLY A 15 41.13 37.36 -20.35
N PRO A 16 40.23 38.36 -20.35
CA PRO A 16 39.30 38.58 -19.25
C PRO A 16 38.27 37.44 -19.16
N MET A 17 38.05 36.91 -17.95
CA MET A 17 36.93 36.02 -17.65
C MET A 17 35.59 36.74 -17.91
N PRO A 18 34.59 36.08 -18.49
CA PRO A 18 33.24 36.62 -18.54
C PRO A 18 32.66 36.70 -17.12
N ALA A 19 32.04 37.83 -16.81
CA ALA A 19 31.34 38.06 -15.55
C ALA A 19 30.23 37.02 -15.34
N ASP A 20 30.18 36.44 -14.14
CA ASP A 20 29.07 35.61 -13.70
C ASP A 20 27.73 36.36 -13.84
N PRO A 21 26.65 35.72 -14.30
CA PRO A 21 25.35 36.34 -14.35
C PRO A 21 24.92 36.67 -12.91
N ILE A 22 24.69 37.96 -12.66
CA ILE A 22 24.16 38.50 -11.41
C ILE A 22 22.92 37.68 -11.01
N ALA A 23 23.08 36.85 -9.97
CA ALA A 23 21.96 36.17 -9.35
C ALA A 23 20.99 37.24 -8.81
N LYS A 24 19.72 37.17 -9.24
CA LYS A 24 18.65 38.00 -8.67
C LYS A 24 18.66 37.83 -7.15
N PRO A 25 18.54 38.90 -6.35
CA PRO A 25 18.49 38.77 -4.90
C PRO A 25 17.30 37.90 -4.52
N LEU A 26 17.54 36.83 -3.76
CA LEU A 26 16.48 36.12 -3.05
C LEU A 26 15.81 37.12 -2.09
N PRO A 27 14.47 37.13 -1.99
CA PRO A 27 13.78 38.00 -1.04
C PRO A 27 14.31 37.72 0.38
N SER A 28 14.78 38.77 1.04
CA SER A 28 15.53 38.73 2.31
C SER A 28 14.66 38.46 3.55
N VAL A 29 13.38 38.12 3.37
CA VAL A 29 12.44 37.78 4.44
C VAL A 29 11.67 36.54 4.02
N ILE A 30 11.87 35.43 4.74
CA ILE A 30 11.02 34.23 4.58
C ILE A 30 9.64 34.61 5.13
N PRO A 31 8.56 34.56 4.33
CA PRO A 31 7.22 34.87 4.81
C PRO A 31 6.79 33.86 5.89
N PRO A 32 5.91 34.25 6.83
CA PRO A 32 5.29 33.30 7.76
C PRO A 32 4.69 32.11 7.02
N VAL A 33 4.84 30.91 7.58
CA VAL A 33 4.39 29.64 6.96
C VAL A 33 2.92 29.72 6.52
N ALA A 34 2.05 30.28 7.37
CA ALA A 34 0.63 30.46 7.07
C ALA A 34 0.37 31.36 5.84
N GLU A 35 1.16 32.43 5.64
CA GLU A 35 1.03 33.33 4.50
C GLU A 35 1.48 32.64 3.20
N ALA A 36 2.58 31.89 3.26
CA ALA A 36 3.07 31.11 2.13
C ALA A 36 2.08 30.00 1.74
N LEU A 37 1.48 29.30 2.71
CA LEU A 37 0.43 28.30 2.47
C LEU A 37 -0.83 28.92 1.83
N ALA A 38 -1.27 30.09 2.32
CA ALA A 38 -2.40 30.81 1.74
C ALA A 38 -2.12 31.23 0.29
N THR A 39 -0.91 31.74 0.03
CA THR A 39 -0.47 32.13 -1.31
C THR A 39 -0.38 30.91 -2.24
N ALA A 40 0.09 29.77 -1.74
CA ALA A 40 0.11 28.52 -2.50
C ALA A 40 -1.31 28.10 -2.91
N ARG A 41 -2.29 28.12 -1.99
CA ARG A 41 -3.70 27.81 -2.30
C ARG A 41 -4.29 28.77 -3.35
N GLN A 42 -3.98 30.06 -3.27
CA GLN A 42 -4.40 31.03 -4.28
C GLN A 42 -3.78 30.74 -5.66
N ALA A 43 -2.50 30.37 -5.71
CA ALA A 43 -1.82 30.02 -6.94
C ALA A 43 -2.42 28.75 -7.58
N LEU A 44 -2.75 27.73 -6.78
CA LEU A 44 -3.46 26.53 -7.27
C LEU A 44 -4.83 26.88 -7.87
N ARG A 45 -5.60 27.75 -7.21
CA ARG A 45 -6.88 28.28 -7.73
C ARG A 45 -6.74 29.07 -9.02
N ALA A 46 -5.62 29.78 -9.17
CA ALA A 46 -5.29 30.58 -10.35
C ALA A 46 -4.63 29.76 -11.47
N ARG A 47 -4.62 28.42 -11.38
CA ARG A 47 -4.03 27.51 -12.38
C ARG A 47 -2.51 27.66 -12.53
N ASP A 48 -1.84 28.08 -11.47
CA ASP A 48 -0.40 28.28 -11.41
C ASP A 48 0.25 27.36 -10.35
N PRO A 49 0.32 26.04 -10.61
CA PRO A 49 0.90 25.10 -9.67
C PRO A 49 2.42 25.28 -9.49
N ALA A 50 3.12 25.85 -10.47
CA ALA A 50 4.54 26.15 -10.37
C ALA A 50 4.79 27.24 -9.31
N LYS A 51 4.01 28.32 -9.33
CA LYS A 51 4.06 29.34 -8.28
C LYS A 51 3.67 28.77 -6.92
N ALA A 52 2.70 27.87 -6.87
CA ALA A 52 2.33 27.19 -5.62
C ALA A 52 3.51 26.40 -5.04
N LEU A 53 4.23 25.62 -5.84
CA LEU A 53 5.42 24.87 -5.41
C LEU A 53 6.51 25.80 -4.84
N VAL A 54 6.78 26.93 -5.51
CA VAL A 54 7.74 27.92 -5.01
C VAL A 54 7.36 28.43 -3.62
N GLN A 55 6.08 28.71 -3.37
CA GLN A 55 5.60 29.14 -2.05
C GLN A 55 5.72 28.03 -1.00
N LEU A 56 5.42 26.78 -1.37
CA LEU A 56 5.55 25.63 -0.47
C LEU A 56 7.02 25.35 -0.09
N ASP A 57 7.95 25.53 -1.02
CA ASP A 57 9.40 25.40 -0.75
C ASP A 57 9.92 26.52 0.17
N LEU A 58 9.33 27.72 0.11
CA LEU A 58 9.61 28.79 1.07
C LEU A 58 9.03 28.47 2.45
N ALA A 59 7.79 27.98 2.50
CA ALA A 59 7.10 27.60 3.73
C ALA A 59 7.84 26.48 4.47
N GLU A 60 8.32 25.46 3.74
CA GLU A 60 9.04 24.32 4.33
C GLU A 60 10.30 24.72 5.09
N LYS A 61 11.00 25.78 4.66
CA LYS A 61 12.21 26.28 5.33
C LYS A 61 11.93 26.84 6.73
N ALA A 62 10.71 27.27 7.00
CA ALA A 62 10.29 27.84 8.28
C ALA A 62 9.30 26.95 9.05
N ALA A 63 8.95 25.77 8.51
CA ALA A 63 7.87 24.94 9.01
C ALA A 63 8.20 24.20 10.31
N GLN A 64 7.26 24.23 11.25
CA GLN A 64 7.26 23.39 12.45
C GLN A 64 6.73 21.99 12.14
N PRO A 65 7.03 20.97 12.97
CA PRO A 65 6.50 19.61 12.79
C PRO A 65 4.97 19.53 12.66
N SER A 66 4.23 20.43 13.33
CA SER A 66 2.77 20.51 13.25
C SER A 66 2.25 20.98 11.89
N GLU A 67 3.07 21.67 11.10
CA GLU A 67 2.67 22.27 9.80
C GLU A 67 3.04 21.37 8.62
N LYS A 68 3.91 20.36 8.83
CA LYS A 68 4.33 19.40 7.80
C LYS A 68 3.17 18.67 7.11
N PRO A 69 2.12 18.20 7.81
CA PRO A 69 1.02 17.51 7.16
C PRO A 69 0.30 18.37 6.12
N GLU A 70 0.08 19.66 6.39
CA GLU A 70 -0.57 20.55 5.42
C GLU A 70 0.34 20.85 4.21
N LEU A 71 1.65 21.00 4.44
CA LEU A 71 2.64 21.14 3.36
C LEU A 71 2.62 19.92 2.43
N ASP A 72 2.60 18.72 2.99
CA ASP A 72 2.58 17.48 2.22
C ASP A 72 1.32 17.37 1.36
N ARG A 73 0.15 17.74 1.91
CA ARG A 73 -1.12 17.77 1.16
C ARG A 73 -1.09 18.76 -0.01
N LEU A 74 -0.68 20.01 0.25
CA LEU A 74 -0.64 21.04 -0.80
C LEU A 74 0.43 20.76 -1.86
N ARG A 75 1.56 20.17 -1.47
CA ARG A 75 2.62 19.78 -2.41
C ARG A 75 2.19 18.62 -3.31
N LEU A 76 1.45 17.65 -2.77
CA LEU A 76 0.81 16.62 -3.60
C LEU A 76 -0.19 17.24 -4.58
N ALA A 77 -1.08 18.11 -4.10
CA ALA A 77 -2.06 18.79 -4.94
C ALA A 77 -1.41 19.59 -6.07
N ALA A 78 -0.33 20.32 -5.79
CA ALA A 78 0.42 21.06 -6.79
C ALA A 78 1.00 20.16 -7.90
N LYS A 79 1.63 19.04 -7.55
CA LYS A 79 2.17 18.06 -8.52
C LYS A 79 1.10 17.41 -9.38
N LEU A 80 -0.05 17.10 -8.77
CA LEU A 80 -1.21 16.55 -9.48
C LEU A 80 -1.79 17.58 -10.46
N LEU A 81 -1.87 18.86 -10.07
CA LEU A 81 -2.29 19.95 -10.94
C LEU A 81 -1.28 20.27 -12.05
N GLU A 82 0.03 20.15 -11.81
CA GLU A 82 1.03 20.25 -12.89
C GLU A 82 0.79 19.15 -13.94
N THR A 83 0.52 17.93 -13.49
CA THR A 83 0.20 16.82 -14.38
C THR A 83 -1.08 17.09 -15.17
N TYR A 84 -2.11 17.59 -14.48
CA TYR A 84 -3.37 17.96 -15.11
C TYR A 84 -3.19 19.02 -16.21
N TRP A 85 -2.58 20.15 -15.86
CA TRP A 85 -2.39 21.26 -16.78
C TRP A 85 -1.40 20.97 -17.90
N ARG A 86 -0.39 20.12 -17.67
CA ARG A 86 0.48 19.63 -18.76
C ARG A 86 -0.32 18.87 -19.81
N GLY A 87 -1.24 18.00 -19.37
CA GLY A 87 -2.14 17.28 -20.27
C GLY A 87 -3.02 18.23 -21.08
N VAL A 88 -3.67 19.17 -20.41
CA VAL A 88 -4.54 20.18 -21.06
C VAL A 88 -3.77 21.03 -22.07
N ARG A 89 -2.58 21.55 -21.71
CA ARG A 89 -1.72 22.32 -22.63
C ARG A 89 -1.36 21.49 -23.88
N GLY A 90 -0.99 20.24 -23.67
CA GLY A 90 -0.67 19.30 -24.76
C GLY A 90 -1.86 19.10 -25.69
N ALA A 91 -3.06 18.88 -25.15
CA ALA A 91 -4.29 18.74 -25.95
C ALA A 91 -4.68 20.03 -26.67
N LEU A 92 -4.44 21.18 -26.04
CA LEU A 92 -4.82 22.49 -26.56
C LEU A 92 -4.04 22.84 -27.83
N VAL A 93 -2.76 22.47 -27.93
CA VAL A 93 -1.95 22.63 -29.16
C VAL A 93 -2.39 21.70 -30.29
N GLN A 94 -3.08 20.60 -29.98
CA GLN A 94 -3.60 19.68 -31.00
C GLN A 94 -4.90 20.17 -31.66
N LEU A 95 -5.50 21.25 -31.14
CA LEU A 95 -6.70 21.82 -31.72
C LEU A 95 -6.41 22.43 -33.10
N LYS A 96 -7.29 22.16 -34.06
CA LYS A 96 -7.12 22.58 -35.46
C LYS A 96 -7.93 23.84 -35.76
N PRO A 97 -7.36 24.83 -36.47
CA PRO A 97 -8.13 25.97 -36.97
C PRO A 97 -9.38 25.52 -37.72
N GLY A 98 -10.48 26.23 -37.53
CA GLY A 98 -11.80 25.90 -38.07
C GLY A 98 -12.64 24.95 -37.22
N GLN A 99 -12.09 24.35 -36.15
CA GLN A 99 -12.87 23.54 -35.22
C GLN A 99 -13.86 24.40 -34.42
N THR A 100 -15.01 23.83 -34.09
CA THR A 100 -15.97 24.46 -33.19
C THR A 100 -15.53 24.24 -31.74
N VAL A 101 -15.40 25.33 -30.99
CA VAL A 101 -15.09 25.34 -29.56
C VAL A 101 -16.38 25.68 -28.81
N ASP A 102 -16.79 24.78 -27.94
CA ASP A 102 -17.92 25.01 -27.05
C ASP A 102 -17.53 26.00 -25.94
N LEU A 103 -18.22 27.13 -25.87
CA LEU A 103 -18.06 28.14 -24.81
C LEU A 103 -19.34 28.25 -23.98
N GLY A 104 -20.11 27.15 -23.90
CA GLY A 104 -21.42 27.09 -23.26
C GLY A 104 -22.51 27.61 -24.20
N ASP A 105 -23.16 28.71 -23.83
CA ASP A 105 -24.37 29.19 -24.51
C ASP A 105 -24.16 29.61 -25.98
N GLN A 106 -22.92 29.82 -26.42
CA GLN A 106 -22.60 30.13 -27.83
C GLN A 106 -21.28 29.50 -28.27
N PRO A 107 -21.29 28.56 -29.23
CA PRO A 107 -20.07 28.02 -29.81
C PRO A 107 -19.32 29.07 -30.63
N ALA A 108 -18.00 28.93 -30.70
CA ALA A 108 -17.11 29.80 -31.46
C ALA A 108 -16.18 29.00 -32.38
N THR A 109 -15.66 29.62 -33.42
CA THR A 109 -14.74 28.95 -34.35
C THR A 109 -13.30 29.19 -33.93
N LEU A 110 -12.51 28.13 -33.77
CA LEU A 110 -11.10 28.26 -33.43
C LEU A 110 -10.31 28.88 -34.59
N VAL A 111 -9.61 29.99 -34.32
CA VAL A 111 -8.72 30.64 -35.27
C VAL A 111 -7.30 30.11 -35.11
N ARG A 112 -6.80 30.07 -33.87
CA ARG A 112 -5.49 29.53 -33.53
C ARG A 112 -5.43 29.06 -32.07
N ALA A 113 -4.55 28.12 -31.77
CA ALA A 113 -4.27 27.66 -30.41
C ALA A 113 -2.76 27.67 -30.14
N SER A 114 -2.38 27.93 -28.89
CA SER A 114 -1.02 27.82 -28.36
C SER A 114 -1.11 27.29 -26.94
N GLU A 115 -0.03 26.77 -26.34
CA GLU A 115 -0.07 26.16 -24.99
C GLU A 115 -0.75 27.03 -23.91
N GLU A 116 -0.67 28.35 -24.02
CA GLU A 116 -1.19 29.29 -23.01
C GLU A 116 -2.45 30.05 -23.44
N SER A 117 -2.94 29.90 -24.67
CA SER A 117 -4.12 30.63 -25.13
C SER A 117 -4.77 30.04 -26.39
N ILE A 118 -6.06 30.28 -26.55
CA ILE A 118 -6.75 30.12 -27.83
C ILE A 118 -7.26 31.46 -28.34
N VAL A 119 -7.36 31.59 -29.65
CA VAL A 119 -8.12 32.67 -30.30
C VAL A 119 -9.30 32.04 -30.99
N VAL A 120 -10.48 32.55 -30.69
CA VAL A 120 -11.75 32.11 -31.25
C VAL A 120 -12.43 33.27 -31.96
N ASP A 121 -13.07 33.00 -33.09
CA ASP A 121 -13.97 33.93 -33.76
C ASP A 121 -15.37 33.72 -33.19
N ARG A 122 -15.91 34.79 -32.59
CA ARG A 122 -17.28 34.87 -32.11
C ARG A 122 -17.98 36.01 -32.83
N LYS A 123 -18.89 35.68 -33.76
CA LYS A 123 -19.70 36.64 -34.54
C LYS A 123 -18.85 37.66 -35.32
N GLY A 124 -17.72 37.24 -35.88
CA GLY A 124 -16.81 38.09 -36.67
C GLY A 124 -15.82 38.88 -35.83
N GLN A 125 -15.71 38.60 -34.53
CA GLN A 125 -14.72 39.20 -33.63
C GLN A 125 -13.76 38.14 -33.08
N ALA A 126 -12.47 38.38 -33.24
CA ALA A 126 -11.43 37.53 -32.68
C ALA A 126 -11.23 37.83 -31.18
N ILE A 127 -11.51 36.83 -30.34
CA ILE A 127 -11.35 36.90 -28.87
C ILE A 127 -10.21 35.98 -28.46
N THR A 128 -9.27 36.51 -27.66
CA THR A 128 -8.20 35.70 -27.07
C THR A 128 -8.60 35.24 -25.68
N LEU A 129 -8.57 33.94 -25.43
CA LEU A 129 -8.82 33.33 -24.14
C LEU A 129 -7.51 32.71 -23.63
N ALA A 130 -6.96 33.26 -22.56
CA ALA A 130 -5.78 32.70 -21.89
C ALA A 130 -6.16 31.43 -21.09
N LEU A 131 -5.22 30.50 -20.92
CA LEU A 131 -5.39 29.25 -20.15
C LEU A 131 -5.99 29.51 -18.75
N ALA A 132 -5.51 30.55 -18.08
CA ALA A 132 -5.99 30.98 -16.76
C ALA A 132 -7.49 31.40 -16.76
N ALA A 133 -8.01 31.83 -17.91
CA ALA A 133 -9.38 32.32 -18.09
C ALA A 133 -10.23 31.38 -18.96
N LEU A 134 -9.73 30.19 -19.32
CA LEU A 134 -10.51 29.24 -20.11
C LEU A 134 -11.73 28.76 -19.31
N PRO A 135 -12.90 28.68 -19.96
CA PRO A 135 -14.10 28.17 -19.33
C PRO A 135 -14.03 26.64 -19.21
N ARG A 136 -14.82 26.09 -18.30
CA ARG A 136 -14.79 24.67 -17.94
C ARG A 136 -15.18 23.78 -19.11
N GLU A 137 -16.10 24.25 -19.94
CA GLU A 137 -16.64 23.62 -21.14
C GLU A 137 -15.54 23.33 -22.16
N VAL A 138 -14.46 24.13 -22.15
CA VAL A 138 -13.27 23.90 -22.98
C VAL A 138 -12.26 23.00 -22.29
N ILE A 139 -12.10 23.13 -20.97
CA ILE A 139 -11.09 22.39 -20.19
C ILE A 139 -11.45 20.90 -20.08
N GLU A 140 -12.71 20.57 -19.79
CA GLU A 140 -13.12 19.18 -19.55
C GLU A 140 -12.86 18.27 -20.77
N PRO A 141 -13.24 18.64 -22.03
CA PRO A 141 -12.91 17.82 -23.20
C PRO A 141 -11.41 17.66 -23.45
N LEU A 142 -10.62 18.72 -23.21
CA LEU A 142 -9.17 18.68 -23.37
C LEU A 142 -8.51 17.76 -22.33
N ALA A 143 -8.99 17.81 -21.08
CA ALA A 143 -8.57 16.89 -20.04
C ALA A 143 -9.02 15.45 -20.34
N GLU A 144 -10.20 15.24 -20.92
CA GLU A 144 -10.65 13.92 -21.35
C GLU A 144 -9.74 13.30 -22.41
N ALA A 145 -9.35 14.10 -23.40
CA ALA A 145 -8.46 13.65 -24.47
C ALA A 145 -7.03 13.32 -23.99
N SER A 146 -6.54 13.99 -22.94
CA SER A 146 -5.14 13.87 -22.47
C SER A 146 -4.94 13.06 -21.19
N LEU A 147 -5.97 12.93 -20.36
CA LEU A 147 -5.92 12.28 -19.04
C LEU A 147 -7.10 11.33 -18.90
N PRO A 148 -7.20 10.29 -19.74
CA PRO A 148 -8.40 9.46 -19.80
C PRO A 148 -8.70 8.79 -18.45
N ALA A 149 -9.99 8.64 -18.16
CA ALA A 149 -10.51 8.26 -16.85
C ALA A 149 -10.26 6.79 -16.46
N ASP A 150 -9.72 5.99 -17.37
CA ASP A 150 -9.32 4.58 -17.18
C ASP A 150 -7.91 4.45 -16.59
N LEU A 151 -7.06 5.47 -16.74
CA LEU A 151 -5.71 5.48 -16.18
C LEU A 151 -5.73 5.87 -14.69
N PRO A 152 -5.24 5.02 -13.76
CA PRO A 152 -5.28 5.31 -12.33
C PRO A 152 -4.59 6.61 -11.92
N ALA A 153 -3.48 6.97 -12.60
CA ALA A 153 -2.76 8.22 -12.35
C ALA A 153 -3.55 9.48 -12.75
N SER A 154 -4.47 9.38 -13.72
CA SER A 154 -5.32 10.48 -14.16
C SER A 154 -6.42 10.81 -13.14
N LEU A 155 -6.86 9.82 -12.36
CA LEU A 155 -7.96 9.96 -11.40
C LEU A 155 -7.62 10.98 -10.29
N LEU A 156 -6.40 10.90 -9.74
CA LEU A 156 -5.94 11.84 -8.71
C LEU A 156 -5.73 13.26 -9.27
N ALA A 157 -5.22 13.38 -10.50
CA ALA A 157 -5.05 14.67 -11.16
C ALA A 157 -6.40 15.37 -11.40
N ARG A 158 -7.41 14.62 -11.83
CA ARG A 158 -8.79 15.11 -11.97
C ARG A 158 -9.42 15.47 -10.64
N ALA A 159 -9.24 14.64 -9.61
CA ALA A 159 -9.69 14.96 -8.25
C ALA A 159 -9.08 16.27 -7.72
N ALA A 160 -7.79 16.50 -7.98
CA ALA A 160 -7.08 17.71 -7.58
C ALA A 160 -7.60 18.94 -8.34
N PHE A 161 -7.84 18.84 -9.65
CA PHE A 161 -8.49 19.90 -10.42
C PHE A 161 -9.83 20.30 -9.81
N GLU A 162 -10.71 19.33 -9.55
CA GLU A 162 -12.04 19.58 -9.00
C GLU A 162 -12.03 20.17 -7.58
N LEU A 163 -10.96 19.96 -6.80
CA LEU A 163 -10.83 20.52 -5.44
C LEU A 163 -10.26 21.94 -5.43
N PHE A 164 -9.28 22.20 -6.29
CA PHE A 164 -8.42 23.37 -6.18
C PHE A 164 -8.69 24.41 -7.25
N ASP A 165 -9.21 24.06 -8.43
CA ASP A 165 -9.53 25.03 -9.47
C ASP A 165 -10.70 25.92 -9.04
N ALA A 166 -10.69 27.19 -9.46
CA ALA A 166 -11.79 28.11 -9.20
C ALA A 166 -13.13 27.64 -9.80
N THR A 167 -13.12 26.84 -10.88
CA THR A 167 -14.31 26.27 -11.51
C THR A 167 -14.58 24.82 -11.12
N GLY A 168 -13.79 24.27 -10.17
CA GLY A 168 -13.90 22.91 -9.69
C GLY A 168 -15.19 22.63 -8.89
N ASP A 169 -15.61 21.37 -8.89
CA ASP A 169 -16.74 20.88 -8.09
C ASP A 169 -16.28 19.84 -7.06
N PRO A 170 -16.32 20.15 -5.75
CA PRO A 170 -15.96 19.22 -4.69
C PRO A 170 -16.73 17.88 -4.71
N GLN A 171 -17.97 17.85 -5.21
CA GLN A 171 -18.74 16.61 -5.38
C GLN A 171 -18.15 15.74 -6.50
N LYS A 172 -17.75 16.34 -7.63
CA LYS A 172 -17.02 15.61 -8.67
C LYS A 172 -15.66 15.12 -8.18
N SER A 173 -14.96 15.92 -7.36
CA SER A 173 -13.72 15.44 -6.73
C SER A 173 -13.93 14.19 -5.88
N LEU A 174 -14.98 14.19 -5.04
CA LEU A 174 -15.37 13.01 -4.26
C LEU A 174 -15.58 11.77 -5.15
N GLN A 175 -16.22 11.93 -6.32
CA GLN A 175 -16.41 10.83 -7.26
C GLN A 175 -15.09 10.33 -7.84
N TRP A 176 -14.17 11.21 -8.22
CA TRP A 176 -12.84 10.84 -8.70
C TRP A 176 -12.01 10.15 -7.63
N LEU A 177 -12.06 10.64 -6.39
CA LEU A 177 -11.38 10.03 -5.24
C LEU A 177 -11.92 8.63 -4.96
N ARG A 178 -13.24 8.39 -5.05
CA ARG A 178 -13.81 7.03 -4.91
C ARG A 178 -13.29 6.08 -6.00
N LYS A 179 -13.22 6.54 -7.25
CA LYS A 179 -12.65 5.75 -8.35
C LYS A 179 -11.16 5.47 -8.12
N ALA A 180 -10.40 6.46 -7.68
CA ALA A 180 -8.99 6.34 -7.37
C ALA A 180 -8.75 5.32 -6.24
N ALA A 181 -9.54 5.38 -5.15
CA ALA A 181 -9.49 4.43 -4.05
C ALA A 181 -9.81 3.00 -4.52
N ALA A 182 -10.85 2.83 -5.34
CA ALA A 182 -11.21 1.53 -5.92
C ALA A 182 -10.10 0.97 -6.83
N ALA A 183 -9.32 1.84 -7.47
CA ALA A 183 -8.14 1.49 -8.27
C ALA A 183 -6.84 1.38 -7.43
N GLY A 184 -6.95 1.35 -6.10
CA GLY A 184 -5.81 1.18 -5.18
C GLY A 184 -4.84 2.37 -5.14
N GLN A 185 -5.28 3.57 -5.54
CA GLN A 185 -4.46 4.78 -5.45
C GLN A 185 -4.47 5.36 -4.03
N PRO A 186 -3.36 5.96 -3.57
CA PRO A 186 -3.29 6.60 -2.24
C PRO A 186 -4.06 7.93 -2.26
N ILE A 187 -5.26 7.93 -1.69
CA ILE A 187 -6.16 9.09 -1.71
C ILE A 187 -6.06 9.96 -0.45
N GLU A 188 -5.35 9.52 0.58
CA GLU A 188 -5.48 9.98 1.96
C GLU A 188 -5.18 11.48 2.09
N LEU A 189 -4.06 11.92 1.53
CA LEU A 189 -3.63 13.32 1.58
C LEU A 189 -4.58 14.25 0.82
N LEU A 190 -5.10 13.82 -0.33
CA LEU A 190 -5.99 14.65 -1.14
C LEU A 190 -7.43 14.65 -0.59
N ALA A 191 -7.87 13.53 -0.02
CA ALA A 191 -9.17 13.41 0.66
C ALA A 191 -9.29 14.36 1.87
N GLU A 192 -8.17 14.67 2.52
CA GLU A 192 -8.13 15.64 3.62
C GLU A 192 -8.45 17.08 3.19
N GLU A 193 -8.41 17.40 1.90
CA GLU A 193 -8.73 18.72 1.36
C GLU A 193 -10.23 18.86 0.98
N LEU A 194 -11.01 17.78 1.06
CA LEU A 194 -12.45 17.83 0.86
C LEU A 194 -13.17 18.63 1.97
N PRO A 195 -14.30 19.28 1.64
CA PRO A 195 -15.21 19.83 2.64
C PRO A 195 -15.62 18.75 3.67
N PRO A 196 -15.82 19.11 4.96
CA PRO A 196 -16.08 18.14 6.02
C PRO A 196 -17.23 17.16 5.73
N ALA A 197 -18.32 17.65 5.14
CA ALA A 197 -19.47 16.81 4.77
C ALA A 197 -19.09 15.73 3.74
N LEU A 198 -18.34 16.10 2.70
CA LEU A 198 -17.93 15.19 1.63
C LEU A 198 -16.82 14.24 2.09
N LYS A 199 -15.92 14.72 2.94
CA LYS A 199 -14.91 13.89 3.59
C LYS A 199 -15.55 12.78 4.44
N ALA A 200 -16.64 13.09 5.15
CA ALA A 200 -17.40 12.09 5.88
C ALA A 200 -18.01 11.02 4.95
N GLU A 201 -18.40 11.38 3.74
CA GLU A 201 -18.93 10.41 2.75
C GLU A 201 -17.86 9.53 2.07
N LEU A 202 -16.57 9.88 2.15
CA LEU A 202 -15.47 8.98 1.77
C LEU A 202 -15.22 7.90 2.80
N ARG A 203 -15.63 8.14 4.05
CA ARG A 203 -15.54 7.11 5.07
C ARG A 203 -16.39 5.93 4.62
N PRO A 204 -15.87 4.70 4.68
CA PRO A 204 -16.67 3.53 4.35
C PRO A 204 -17.94 3.56 5.19
N LYS A 205 -19.11 3.44 4.55
CA LYS A 205 -20.39 3.35 5.28
C LYS A 205 -20.31 2.21 6.30
N PRO A 206 -20.98 2.34 7.46
CA PRO A 206 -21.04 1.31 8.50
C PRO A 206 -21.28 -0.06 7.87
N ARG A 207 -20.28 -0.93 7.95
CA ARG A 207 -20.49 -2.36 7.66
C ARG A 207 -21.28 -2.92 8.84
N SER A 208 -22.60 -3.06 8.64
CA SER A 208 -23.56 -3.84 9.43
C SER A 208 -23.32 -3.91 10.95
N GLY A 209 -24.13 -3.20 11.74
CA GLY A 209 -24.31 -3.45 13.18
C GLY A 209 -23.15 -3.07 14.11
N ARG A 210 -22.04 -2.54 13.59
CA ARG A 210 -20.92 -1.99 14.38
C ARG A 210 -21.17 -0.53 14.74
N LEU A 211 -20.62 -0.09 15.87
CA LEU A 211 -20.73 1.28 16.36
C LEU A 211 -19.70 2.19 15.69
N PRO A 212 -20.00 3.47 15.44
CA PRO A 212 -18.97 4.42 15.02
C PRO A 212 -17.92 4.58 16.14
N LEU A 213 -16.70 4.98 15.76
CA LEU A 213 -15.68 5.33 16.74
C LEU A 213 -16.15 6.52 17.60
N PRO A 214 -15.96 6.49 18.93
CA PRO A 214 -16.30 7.63 19.77
C PRO A 214 -15.54 8.88 19.36
N GLU A 215 -16.21 10.03 19.41
CA GLU A 215 -15.56 11.33 19.23
C GLU A 215 -14.44 11.54 20.26
N PRO A 216 -13.36 12.26 19.92
CA PRO A 216 -12.19 12.40 20.80
C PRO A 216 -12.52 12.89 22.22
N ALA A 217 -13.43 13.85 22.35
CA ALA A 217 -13.86 14.37 23.65
C ALA A 217 -14.61 13.32 24.49
N ALA A 218 -15.44 12.49 23.87
CA ALA A 218 -16.14 11.39 24.54
C ALA A 218 -15.16 10.30 24.98
N ALA A 219 -14.18 9.96 24.15
CA ALA A 219 -13.12 9.03 24.50
C ALA A 219 -12.26 9.54 25.67
N GLU A 220 -11.93 10.84 25.71
CA GLU A 220 -11.16 11.41 26.82
C GLU A 220 -11.94 11.40 28.14
N ALA A 221 -13.23 11.75 28.11
CA ALA A 221 -14.10 11.69 29.28
C ALA A 221 -14.23 10.25 29.80
N ALA A 222 -14.44 9.30 28.90
CA ALA A 222 -14.48 7.88 29.22
C ALA A 222 -13.16 7.37 29.81
N LEU A 223 -12.01 7.83 29.31
CA LEU A 223 -10.69 7.48 29.86
C LEU A 223 -10.50 7.94 31.30
N LYS A 224 -10.96 9.15 31.64
CA LYS A 224 -10.93 9.65 33.03
C LYS A 224 -11.74 8.72 33.95
N LYS A 225 -12.97 8.38 33.54
CA LYS A 225 -13.85 7.46 34.28
C LYS A 225 -13.23 6.07 34.44
N VAL A 226 -12.67 5.50 33.37
CA VAL A 226 -11.97 4.20 33.42
C VAL A 226 -10.79 4.23 34.38
N ARG A 227 -9.92 5.25 34.31
CA ARG A 227 -8.76 5.35 35.20
C ARG A 227 -9.14 5.59 36.66
N GLU A 228 -10.25 6.26 36.92
CA GLU A 228 -10.78 6.43 38.27
C GLU A 228 -11.29 5.10 38.85
N VAL A 229 -12.10 4.36 38.08
CA VAL A 229 -12.66 3.06 38.51
C VAL A 229 -11.58 2.02 38.72
N PHE A 230 -10.58 1.95 37.83
CA PHE A 230 -9.50 0.96 37.89
C PHE A 230 -8.23 1.48 38.58
N LYS A 231 -8.33 2.56 39.37
CA LYS A 231 -7.17 3.28 39.93
C LYS A 231 -6.20 2.37 40.68
N GLU A 232 -6.72 1.44 41.49
CA GLU A 232 -5.90 0.50 42.27
C GLU A 232 -5.17 -0.50 41.37
N GLN A 233 -5.86 -1.03 40.35
CA GLN A 233 -5.29 -1.96 39.39
C GLN A 233 -4.20 -1.29 38.56
N TYR A 234 -4.36 -0.02 38.18
CA TYR A 234 -3.31 0.77 37.53
C TYR A 234 -2.11 1.01 38.46
N ALA A 235 -2.35 1.35 39.74
CA ALA A 235 -1.30 1.61 40.72
C ALA A 235 -0.49 0.34 41.08
N GLY A 236 -1.13 -0.83 41.03
CA GLY A 236 -0.51 -2.13 41.32
C GLY A 236 0.40 -2.68 40.22
N VAL A 237 0.48 -2.03 39.04
CA VAL A 237 1.33 -2.50 37.95
C VAL A 237 2.79 -2.09 38.18
N GLN A 238 3.65 -3.08 38.41
CA GLN A 238 5.10 -2.88 38.56
C GLN A 238 5.90 -3.57 37.45
N THR A 239 5.32 -4.59 36.83
CA THR A 239 5.97 -5.44 35.82
C THR A 239 5.20 -5.45 34.50
N MET A 240 5.87 -5.87 33.42
CA MET A 240 5.21 -6.05 32.12
C MET A 240 4.17 -7.18 32.14
N ALA A 241 4.38 -8.21 32.97
CA ALA A 241 3.40 -9.27 33.18
C ALA A 241 2.12 -8.75 33.87
N GLU A 242 2.25 -7.84 34.84
CA GLU A 242 1.11 -7.16 35.47
C GLU A 242 0.36 -6.25 34.49
N LYS A 243 1.07 -5.60 33.56
CA LYS A 243 0.39 -4.91 32.46
C LYS A 243 -0.48 -5.87 31.66
N GLY A 244 0.00 -7.06 31.33
CA GLY A 244 -0.80 -8.07 30.64
C GLY A 244 -2.06 -8.47 31.43
N ARG A 245 -1.93 -8.71 32.74
CA ARG A 245 -3.07 -9.03 33.62
C ARG A 245 -4.09 -7.89 33.72
N LEU A 246 -3.62 -6.64 33.80
CA LEU A 246 -4.49 -5.47 33.73
C LEU A 246 -5.22 -5.43 32.37
N GLY A 247 -4.51 -5.65 31.27
CA GLY A 247 -5.10 -5.69 29.93
C GLY A 247 -6.21 -6.75 29.80
N GLN A 248 -6.01 -7.95 30.35
CA GLN A 248 -7.04 -9.00 30.39
C GLN A 248 -8.27 -8.57 31.17
N THR A 249 -8.07 -7.92 32.32
CA THR A 249 -9.17 -7.37 33.15
C THR A 249 -9.96 -6.31 32.38
N LEU A 250 -9.26 -5.37 31.73
CA LEU A 250 -9.89 -4.31 30.95
C LEU A 250 -10.65 -4.86 29.74
N LEU A 251 -10.11 -5.87 29.05
CA LEU A 251 -10.81 -6.56 27.97
C LEU A 251 -12.09 -7.25 28.46
N HIS A 252 -12.03 -7.96 29.59
CA HIS A 252 -13.21 -8.59 30.18
C HIS A 252 -14.30 -7.55 30.47
N GLN A 253 -13.92 -6.45 31.13
CA GLN A 253 -14.83 -5.37 31.49
C GLN A 253 -15.40 -4.68 30.24
N ALA A 254 -14.60 -4.53 29.17
CA ALA A 254 -15.11 -4.01 27.90
C ALA A 254 -16.22 -4.88 27.30
N VAL A 255 -16.04 -6.21 27.32
CA VAL A 255 -17.04 -7.17 26.81
C VAL A 255 -18.33 -7.14 27.64
N GLU A 256 -18.23 -6.90 28.95
CA GLU A 256 -19.38 -6.76 29.84
C GLU A 256 -20.09 -5.40 29.72
N THR A 257 -19.37 -4.35 29.34
CA THR A 257 -19.91 -2.98 29.23
C THR A 257 -20.78 -2.84 27.97
N ARG A 258 -22.11 -2.93 28.14
CA ARG A 258 -23.08 -2.85 27.03
C ARG A 258 -23.78 -1.49 26.91
N ASP A 259 -23.86 -0.77 28.02
CA ASP A 259 -24.61 0.46 28.24
C ASP A 259 -23.83 1.73 27.88
N ASP A 260 -22.49 1.68 27.90
CA ASP A 260 -21.62 2.84 27.62
C ASP A 260 -20.61 2.52 26.50
N PRO A 261 -20.95 2.83 25.22
CA PRO A 261 -20.06 2.62 24.07
C PRO A 261 -18.70 3.30 24.19
N ALA A 262 -18.64 4.51 24.76
CA ALA A 262 -17.40 5.26 24.88
C ALA A 262 -16.47 4.62 25.92
N VAL A 263 -17.00 4.20 27.07
CA VAL A 263 -16.23 3.44 28.08
C VAL A 263 -15.75 2.11 27.52
N ARG A 264 -16.61 1.34 26.86
CA ARG A 264 -16.23 0.08 26.22
C ARG A 264 -15.08 0.25 25.22
N TYR A 265 -15.16 1.26 24.36
CA TYR A 265 -14.08 1.57 23.41
C TYR A 265 -12.76 1.86 24.13
N VAL A 266 -12.80 2.69 25.19
CA VAL A 266 -11.59 3.06 25.92
C VAL A 266 -11.00 1.89 26.70
N LEU A 267 -11.82 1.05 27.32
CA LEU A 267 -11.38 -0.18 27.97
C LEU A 267 -10.59 -1.06 26.99
N LEU A 268 -11.09 -1.22 25.76
CA LEU A 268 -10.38 -1.96 24.72
C LEU A 268 -9.08 -1.28 24.27
N ARG A 269 -9.05 0.05 24.16
CA ARG A 269 -7.82 0.80 23.82
C ARG A 269 -6.75 0.69 24.90
N GLU A 270 -7.14 0.78 26.17
CA GLU A 270 -6.22 0.59 27.29
C GLU A 270 -5.76 -0.88 27.39
N ALA A 271 -6.65 -1.85 27.15
CA ALA A 271 -6.29 -3.28 27.04
C ALA A 271 -5.28 -3.54 25.92
N GLN A 272 -5.46 -2.89 24.76
CA GLN A 272 -4.54 -2.96 23.64
C GLN A 272 -3.15 -2.42 24.01
N ALA A 273 -3.09 -1.24 24.64
CA ALA A 273 -1.84 -0.64 25.08
C ALA A 273 -1.12 -1.49 26.16
N ALA A 274 -1.89 -2.08 27.06
CA ALA A 274 -1.42 -3.04 28.05
C ALA A 274 -0.82 -4.30 27.40
N ALA A 275 -1.51 -4.89 26.41
CA ALA A 275 -1.03 -6.05 25.67
C ALA A 275 0.29 -5.77 24.92
N VAL A 276 0.38 -4.62 24.24
CA VAL A 276 1.62 -4.18 23.58
C VAL A 276 2.75 -4.05 24.60
N SER A 277 2.50 -3.39 25.74
CA SER A 277 3.52 -3.21 26.78
C SER A 277 3.96 -4.54 27.41
N ALA A 278 3.06 -5.51 27.51
CA ALA A 278 3.34 -6.84 28.03
C ALA A 278 4.06 -7.75 27.02
N GLY A 279 4.00 -7.42 25.72
CA GLY A 279 4.43 -8.33 24.66
C GLY A 279 3.46 -9.50 24.44
N ASP A 280 2.22 -9.36 24.88
CA ASP A 280 1.19 -10.41 24.80
C ASP A 280 0.47 -10.33 23.45
N GLY A 281 1.02 -11.03 22.45
CA GLY A 281 0.46 -11.11 21.10
C GLY A 281 -0.96 -11.69 21.04
N PRO A 282 -1.26 -12.82 21.72
CA PRO A 282 -2.62 -13.35 21.81
C PRO A 282 -3.63 -12.35 22.37
N LEU A 283 -3.33 -11.69 23.49
CA LEU A 283 -4.22 -10.68 24.08
C LEU A 283 -4.39 -9.48 23.15
N LEU A 284 -3.31 -9.03 22.50
CA LEU A 284 -3.35 -7.92 21.54
C LEU A 284 -4.32 -8.24 20.41
N ARG A 285 -4.22 -9.43 19.81
CA ARG A 285 -5.10 -9.88 18.73
C ARG A 285 -6.55 -10.01 19.21
N GLN A 286 -6.78 -10.64 20.36
CA GLN A 286 -8.13 -10.78 20.92
C GLN A 286 -8.79 -9.41 21.17
N THR A 287 -8.03 -8.45 21.69
CA THR A 287 -8.51 -7.09 21.95
C THR A 287 -8.85 -6.36 20.66
N ILE A 288 -8.01 -6.49 19.63
CA ILE A 288 -8.25 -5.87 18.31
C ILE A 288 -9.43 -6.52 17.60
N ASP A 289 -9.57 -7.84 17.67
CA ASP A 289 -10.72 -8.54 17.11
C ASP A 289 -12.02 -8.09 17.80
N GLN A 290 -11.99 -7.84 19.12
CA GLN A 290 -13.12 -7.27 19.84
C GLN A 290 -13.39 -5.80 19.47
N LEU A 291 -12.36 -4.96 19.30
CA LEU A 291 -12.50 -3.60 18.76
C LEU A 291 -13.17 -3.61 17.38
N ALA A 292 -12.68 -4.44 16.46
CA ALA A 292 -13.19 -4.54 15.11
C ALA A 292 -14.59 -5.17 15.05
N LYS A 293 -14.97 -5.96 16.06
CA LYS A 293 -16.32 -6.52 16.20
C LYS A 293 -17.33 -5.45 16.63
N ASP A 294 -16.96 -4.61 17.60
CA ASP A 294 -17.89 -3.66 18.21
C ASP A 294 -17.89 -2.30 17.50
N PHE A 295 -16.78 -1.89 16.88
CA PHE A 295 -16.59 -0.57 16.31
C PHE A 295 -16.18 -0.61 14.83
N GLU A 296 -16.41 0.50 14.13
CA GLU A 296 -15.97 0.76 12.75
C GLU A 296 -14.45 0.88 12.66
N LEU A 297 -13.79 -0.26 12.73
CA LEU A 297 -12.34 -0.39 12.73
C LEU A 297 -11.94 -1.66 11.99
N GLU A 298 -10.91 -1.55 11.15
CA GLU A 298 -10.36 -2.67 10.40
C GLU A 298 -9.24 -3.34 11.22
N ALA A 299 -9.44 -4.61 11.57
CA ALA A 299 -8.55 -5.34 12.49
C ALA A 299 -7.09 -5.43 11.99
N ALA A 300 -6.90 -5.64 10.69
CA ALA A 300 -5.57 -5.77 10.09
C ALA A 300 -4.75 -4.47 10.20
N GLU A 301 -5.38 -3.33 9.86
CA GLU A 301 -4.76 -2.00 9.95
C GLU A 301 -4.43 -1.66 11.40
N GLU A 302 -5.37 -1.94 12.31
CA GLU A 302 -5.19 -1.66 13.73
C GLU A 302 -4.08 -2.51 14.36
N LEU A 303 -3.96 -3.78 13.97
CA LEU A 303 -2.86 -4.65 14.39
C LEU A 303 -1.50 -4.15 13.88
N ALA A 304 -1.43 -3.77 12.60
CA ALA A 304 -0.21 -3.20 12.02
C ALA A 304 0.19 -1.89 12.71
N ARG A 305 -0.78 -0.99 12.94
CA ARG A 305 -0.59 0.28 13.66
C ARG A 305 -0.07 0.05 15.09
N ALA A 306 -0.70 -0.85 15.84
CA ALA A 306 -0.33 -1.13 17.23
C ALA A 306 1.08 -1.70 17.34
N LEU A 307 1.43 -2.68 16.51
CA LEU A 307 2.77 -3.28 16.50
C LEU A 307 3.84 -2.29 16.02
N ALA A 308 3.53 -1.47 15.01
CA ALA A 308 4.45 -0.44 14.53
C ALA A 308 4.76 0.59 15.63
N SER A 309 3.74 1.01 16.41
CA SER A 309 3.95 1.94 17.52
C SER A 309 4.93 1.41 18.58
N ALA A 310 5.03 0.09 18.75
CA ALA A 310 5.91 -0.53 19.72
C ALA A 310 7.42 -0.39 19.38
N VAL A 311 7.74 -0.07 18.11
CA VAL A 311 9.14 0.12 17.67
C VAL A 311 9.81 1.24 18.46
N ASP A 312 9.07 2.32 18.73
CA ASP A 312 9.59 3.55 19.36
C ASP A 312 9.41 3.56 20.88
N LEU A 313 8.64 2.63 21.43
CA LEU A 313 8.51 2.47 22.88
C LEU A 313 9.81 1.96 23.51
N VAL A 314 10.05 2.37 24.75
CA VAL A 314 11.13 1.84 25.60
C VAL A 314 10.66 0.52 26.23
N LEU A 315 10.89 -0.58 25.52
CA LEU A 315 10.49 -1.93 25.95
C LEU A 315 11.73 -2.82 26.23
N PRO A 316 11.67 -3.70 27.24
CA PRO A 316 12.68 -4.73 27.48
C PRO A 316 12.87 -5.67 26.27
N ALA A 317 14.06 -6.25 26.12
CA ALA A 317 14.37 -7.15 25.00
C ALA A 317 13.40 -8.36 24.87
N PRO A 318 12.98 -9.04 25.96
CA PRO A 318 11.99 -10.14 25.86
C PRO A 318 10.64 -9.70 25.30
N VAL A 319 10.18 -8.49 25.66
CA VAL A 319 8.93 -7.93 25.15
C VAL A 319 9.06 -7.61 23.65
N ARG A 320 10.16 -6.99 23.24
CA ARG A 320 10.42 -6.72 21.81
C ARG A 320 10.48 -8.00 20.99
N HIS A 321 11.11 -9.05 21.51
CA HIS A 321 11.16 -10.37 20.88
C HIS A 321 9.76 -10.93 20.65
N ALA A 322 8.90 -10.94 21.67
CA ALA A 322 7.53 -11.45 21.56
C ALA A 322 6.69 -10.64 20.54
N LEU A 323 6.81 -9.31 20.54
CA LEU A 323 6.13 -8.46 19.57
C LEU A 323 6.68 -8.65 18.14
N ALA A 324 7.97 -8.89 17.98
CA ALA A 324 8.57 -9.19 16.69
C ALA A 324 8.03 -10.49 16.09
N GLN A 325 7.90 -11.54 16.90
CA GLN A 325 7.29 -12.81 16.49
C GLN A 325 5.82 -12.63 16.13
N THR A 326 5.08 -11.85 16.93
CA THR A 326 3.67 -11.50 16.65
C THR A 326 3.53 -10.78 15.31
N ALA A 327 4.37 -9.77 15.05
CA ALA A 327 4.37 -9.03 13.80
C ALA A 327 4.77 -9.90 12.60
N LEU A 328 5.75 -10.79 12.76
CA LEU A 328 6.17 -11.72 11.71
C LEU A 328 5.04 -12.67 11.31
N GLU A 329 4.35 -13.26 12.29
CA GLU A 329 3.23 -14.16 12.01
C GLU A 329 2.04 -13.41 11.40
N ALA A 330 1.72 -12.22 11.90
CA ALA A 330 0.71 -11.37 11.28
C ALA A 330 1.07 -11.01 9.82
N GLY A 331 2.34 -10.71 9.54
CA GLY A 331 2.82 -10.46 8.18
C GLY A 331 2.68 -11.68 7.26
N ARG A 332 2.93 -12.89 7.76
CA ARG A 332 2.70 -14.14 7.01
C ARG A 332 1.21 -14.38 6.74
N GLN A 333 0.35 -14.06 7.70
CA GLN A 333 -1.10 -14.15 7.53
C GLN A 333 -1.60 -13.17 6.48
N ALA A 334 -1.14 -11.91 6.53
CA ALA A 334 -1.45 -10.90 5.53
C ALA A 334 -0.99 -11.33 4.13
N LEU A 335 0.24 -11.87 3.99
CA LEU A 335 0.72 -12.39 2.71
C LEU A 335 -0.13 -13.56 2.20
N ARG A 336 -0.57 -14.46 3.10
CA ARG A 336 -1.51 -15.54 2.77
C ARG A 336 -2.91 -15.04 2.44
N ALA A 337 -3.26 -13.81 2.78
CA ALA A 337 -4.53 -13.17 2.43
C ALA A 337 -4.41 -12.25 1.19
N ASP A 338 -3.25 -12.24 0.53
CA ASP A 338 -2.91 -11.35 -0.59
C ASP A 338 -2.94 -9.85 -0.22
N ASP A 339 -2.81 -9.57 1.08
CA ASP A 339 -2.68 -8.24 1.63
C ASP A 339 -1.20 -7.84 1.71
N PHE A 340 -0.67 -7.48 0.54
CA PHE A 340 0.75 -7.17 0.37
C PHE A 340 1.19 -5.91 1.12
N GLU A 341 0.27 -4.97 1.37
CA GLU A 341 0.54 -3.73 2.08
C GLU A 341 0.84 -4.02 3.56
N HIS A 342 -0.12 -4.66 4.25
CA HIS A 342 0.05 -5.03 5.66
C HIS A 342 1.18 -6.04 5.82
N ALA A 343 1.32 -7.02 4.91
CA ALA A 343 2.43 -7.97 4.95
C ALA A 343 3.79 -7.27 4.97
N ARG A 344 3.98 -6.24 4.14
CA ARG A 344 5.22 -5.47 4.05
C ARG A 344 5.46 -4.64 5.31
N ARG A 345 4.45 -3.91 5.80
CA ARG A 345 4.57 -3.11 7.04
C ARG A 345 4.86 -3.98 8.26
N LEU A 346 4.17 -5.10 8.39
CA LEU A 346 4.34 -6.05 9.49
C LEU A 346 5.70 -6.75 9.43
N ALA A 347 6.15 -7.17 8.25
CA ALA A 347 7.49 -7.73 8.07
C ALA A 347 8.58 -6.71 8.44
N LYS A 348 8.44 -5.45 8.01
CA LYS A 348 9.37 -4.39 8.40
C LYS A 348 9.38 -4.14 9.91
N THR A 349 8.19 -4.09 10.52
CA THR A 349 8.02 -3.90 11.97
C THR A 349 8.66 -5.05 12.75
N ALA A 350 8.42 -6.29 12.34
CA ALA A 350 9.03 -7.48 12.92
C ALA A 350 10.55 -7.42 12.86
N GLN A 351 11.11 -7.03 11.70
CA GLN A 351 12.55 -6.88 11.53
C GLN A 351 13.12 -5.84 12.52
N LEU A 352 12.51 -4.65 12.62
CA LEU A 352 12.97 -3.57 13.50
C LEU A 352 12.91 -3.97 14.98
N LEU A 353 11.79 -4.57 15.42
CA LEU A 353 11.64 -5.05 16.78
C LEU A 353 12.65 -6.16 17.11
N ALA A 354 12.83 -7.13 16.22
CA ALA A 354 13.77 -8.22 16.38
C ALA A 354 15.22 -7.73 16.46
N THR A 355 15.62 -6.78 15.60
CA THR A 355 16.95 -6.15 15.67
C THR A 355 17.16 -5.45 17.02
N LYS A 356 16.18 -4.65 17.49
CA LYS A 356 16.25 -4.01 18.81
C LYS A 356 16.24 -5.02 19.97
N ALA A 357 15.66 -6.20 19.78
CA ALA A 357 15.66 -7.31 20.73
C ALA A 357 16.94 -8.18 20.68
N ARG A 358 17.84 -7.96 19.71
CA ARG A 358 18.98 -8.84 19.37
C ARG A 358 18.56 -10.27 18.97
N ASP A 359 17.36 -10.42 18.43
CA ASP A 359 16.85 -11.67 17.86
C ASP A 359 17.19 -11.74 16.37
N THR A 360 18.35 -12.32 16.05
CA THR A 360 18.86 -12.42 14.68
C THR A 360 18.03 -13.38 13.82
N ALA A 361 17.45 -14.42 14.41
CA ALA A 361 16.66 -15.41 13.70
C ALA A 361 15.34 -14.78 13.18
N THR A 362 14.60 -14.10 14.04
CA THR A 362 13.35 -13.42 13.64
C THR A 362 13.62 -12.25 12.70
N ALA A 363 14.69 -11.47 12.94
CA ALA A 363 15.05 -10.37 12.05
C ALA A 363 15.34 -10.84 10.62
N ARG A 364 16.02 -11.99 10.49
CA ARG A 364 16.26 -12.64 9.20
C ARG A 364 14.95 -13.12 8.57
N GLN A 365 14.14 -13.88 9.29
CA GLN A 365 12.87 -14.39 8.75
C GLN A 365 11.94 -13.26 8.27
N ALA A 366 11.94 -12.12 8.96
CA ALA A 366 11.21 -10.93 8.56
C ALA A 366 11.78 -10.26 7.30
N GLY A 367 13.11 -10.25 7.16
CA GLY A 367 13.80 -9.84 5.93
C GLY A 367 13.46 -10.74 4.74
N ASP A 368 13.53 -12.06 4.93
CA ASP A 368 13.18 -13.06 3.91
C ASP A 368 11.71 -12.89 3.48
N LEU A 369 10.78 -12.74 4.44
CA LEU A 369 9.37 -12.46 4.14
C LEU A 369 9.23 -11.20 3.28
N SER A 370 9.87 -10.10 3.67
CA SER A 370 9.83 -8.83 2.92
C SER A 370 10.33 -8.99 1.48
N ALA A 371 11.38 -9.78 1.28
CA ALA A 371 11.96 -10.03 -0.04
C ALA A 371 11.04 -10.84 -0.97
N THR A 372 10.14 -11.67 -0.42
CA THR A 372 9.18 -12.46 -1.24
C THR A 372 7.98 -11.64 -1.75
N ILE A 373 7.65 -10.53 -1.08
CA ILE A 373 6.41 -9.77 -1.35
C ILE A 373 6.33 -9.23 -2.79
N PRO A 374 7.37 -8.64 -3.39
CA PRO A 374 7.29 -8.10 -4.76
C PRO A 374 6.94 -9.17 -5.79
N TRP A 375 7.60 -10.33 -5.72
CA TRP A 375 7.31 -11.45 -6.62
C TRP A 375 5.89 -11.99 -6.40
N ARG A 376 5.47 -12.13 -5.13
CA ARG A 376 4.10 -12.54 -4.77
C ARG A 376 3.03 -11.61 -5.34
N LYS A 377 3.26 -10.30 -5.28
CA LYS A 377 2.36 -9.29 -5.86
C LYS A 377 2.29 -9.42 -7.39
N GLN A 378 3.42 -9.58 -8.05
CA GLN A 378 3.45 -9.78 -9.51
C GLN A 378 2.65 -11.01 -9.95
N GLU A 379 2.79 -12.13 -9.24
CA GLU A 379 2.03 -13.34 -9.53
C GLU A 379 0.53 -13.16 -9.25
N PHE A 380 0.15 -12.39 -8.23
CA PHE A 380 -1.24 -12.05 -7.97
C PHE A 380 -1.85 -11.17 -9.07
N ASP A 381 -1.11 -10.16 -9.56
CA ASP A 381 -1.59 -9.29 -10.64
C ASP A 381 -1.83 -10.11 -11.93
N LYS A 382 -0.95 -11.07 -12.24
CA LYS A 382 -1.15 -12.04 -13.34
C LYS A 382 -2.37 -12.92 -13.10
N ALA A 383 -2.56 -13.41 -11.87
CA ALA A 383 -3.69 -14.25 -11.50
C ALA A 383 -5.04 -13.50 -11.59
N GLN A 384 -5.08 -12.21 -11.24
CA GLN A 384 -6.28 -11.39 -11.44
C GLN A 384 -6.63 -11.25 -12.92
N GLN A 385 -5.64 -10.95 -13.77
CA GLN A 385 -5.86 -10.86 -15.22
C GLN A 385 -6.33 -12.20 -15.79
N ALA A 386 -5.75 -13.31 -15.34
CA ALA A 386 -6.18 -14.65 -15.72
C ALA A 386 -7.62 -14.93 -15.27
N SER A 387 -7.99 -14.56 -14.04
CA SER A 387 -9.36 -14.70 -13.53
C SER A 387 -10.37 -13.91 -14.37
N GLN A 388 -10.05 -12.66 -14.73
CA GLN A 388 -10.88 -11.85 -15.64
C GLN A 388 -11.04 -12.51 -17.01
N ARG A 389 -9.97 -13.12 -17.55
CA ARG A 389 -10.04 -13.85 -18.83
C ARG A 389 -10.93 -15.09 -18.72
N LEU A 390 -10.83 -15.85 -17.64
CA LEU A 390 -11.65 -17.04 -17.40
C LEU A 390 -13.14 -16.72 -17.23
N ALA A 391 -13.48 -15.52 -16.76
CA ALA A 391 -14.87 -15.05 -16.74
C ALA A 391 -15.47 -14.91 -18.14
N GLN A 392 -14.65 -14.70 -19.17
CA GLN A 392 -15.08 -14.61 -20.57
C GLN A 392 -14.92 -15.93 -21.33
N ASP A 393 -13.91 -16.72 -20.97
CA ASP A 393 -13.52 -17.98 -21.62
C ASP A 393 -12.99 -18.95 -20.56
N ALA A 394 -13.91 -19.72 -19.97
CA ALA A 394 -13.63 -20.58 -18.82
C ALA A 394 -12.65 -21.72 -19.13
N ASP A 395 -12.47 -22.08 -20.40
CA ASP A 395 -11.58 -23.16 -20.84
C ASP A 395 -10.29 -22.63 -21.47
N ASN A 396 -10.00 -21.34 -21.32
CA ASN A 396 -8.74 -20.76 -21.78
C ASN A 396 -7.54 -21.46 -21.12
N PRO A 397 -6.67 -22.16 -21.87
CA PRO A 397 -5.66 -23.01 -21.26
C PRO A 397 -4.54 -22.21 -20.58
N GLN A 398 -4.19 -21.04 -21.11
CA GLN A 398 -3.17 -20.19 -20.51
C GLN A 398 -3.67 -19.51 -19.24
N ALA A 399 -4.91 -18.99 -19.24
CA ALA A 399 -5.47 -18.37 -18.05
C ALA A 399 -5.70 -19.39 -16.93
N ASN A 400 -6.14 -20.61 -17.27
CA ASN A 400 -6.24 -21.72 -16.32
C ASN A 400 -4.87 -22.08 -15.72
N LEU A 401 -3.81 -22.14 -16.54
CA LEU A 401 -2.45 -22.36 -16.04
C LEU A 401 -2.01 -21.27 -15.06
N THR A 402 -2.17 -19.99 -15.43
CA THR A 402 -1.72 -18.86 -14.60
C THR A 402 -2.47 -18.80 -13.26
N LEU A 403 -3.81 -18.91 -13.29
CA LEU A 403 -4.59 -18.92 -12.05
C LEU A 403 -4.33 -20.19 -11.24
N GLY A 404 -4.14 -21.34 -11.89
CA GLY A 404 -3.82 -22.61 -11.25
C GLY A 404 -2.46 -22.59 -10.54
N ILE A 405 -1.41 -22.04 -11.16
CA ILE A 405 -0.09 -21.86 -10.53
C ILE A 405 -0.23 -20.98 -9.30
N TYR A 406 -0.94 -19.85 -9.41
CA TYR A 406 -1.12 -18.95 -8.29
C TYR A 406 -1.86 -19.65 -7.13
N THR A 407 -2.98 -20.31 -7.41
CA THR A 407 -3.79 -20.95 -6.37
C THR A 407 -3.09 -22.18 -5.76
N ALA A 408 -2.58 -23.10 -6.57
CA ALA A 408 -1.98 -24.36 -6.08
C ALA A 408 -0.54 -24.20 -5.58
N LEU A 409 0.30 -23.40 -6.26
CA LEU A 409 1.74 -23.37 -5.98
C LEU A 409 2.17 -22.11 -5.24
N VAL A 410 1.48 -20.98 -5.44
CA VAL A 410 1.77 -19.74 -4.70
C VAL A 410 1.02 -19.80 -3.38
N LYS A 411 -0.31 -19.91 -3.40
CA LYS A 411 -1.15 -19.93 -2.18
C LYS A 411 -1.17 -21.26 -1.46
N GLU A 412 -0.73 -22.33 -2.12
CA GLU A 412 -0.80 -23.71 -1.60
C GLU A 412 -2.23 -24.17 -1.30
N ASP A 413 -3.22 -23.56 -1.97
CA ASP A 413 -4.59 -24.05 -2.02
C ASP A 413 -4.71 -25.06 -3.16
N TRP A 414 -4.23 -26.27 -2.88
CA TRP A 414 -4.25 -27.39 -3.83
C TRP A 414 -5.67 -27.75 -4.26
N THR A 415 -6.64 -27.66 -3.35
CA THR A 415 -8.04 -28.02 -3.62
C THR A 415 -8.64 -27.15 -4.73
N SER A 416 -8.48 -25.83 -4.64
CA SER A 416 -8.99 -24.92 -5.67
C SER A 416 -8.08 -24.85 -6.90
N GLY A 417 -6.77 -25.10 -6.74
CA GLY A 417 -5.78 -24.92 -7.79
C GLY A 417 -5.60 -26.11 -8.74
N LEU A 418 -5.76 -27.36 -8.28
CA LEU A 418 -5.60 -28.55 -9.13
C LEU A 418 -6.58 -28.57 -10.32
N PRO A 419 -7.89 -28.27 -10.16
CA PRO A 419 -8.81 -28.24 -11.30
C PRO A 419 -8.40 -27.24 -12.38
N LEU A 420 -7.82 -26.10 -11.98
CA LEU A 420 -7.29 -25.10 -12.90
C LEU A 420 -6.03 -25.59 -13.60
N LEU A 421 -5.10 -26.20 -12.87
CA LEU A 421 -3.89 -26.78 -13.46
C LEU A 421 -4.20 -27.91 -14.45
N ALA A 422 -5.23 -28.72 -14.20
CA ALA A 422 -5.69 -29.77 -15.11
C ALA A 422 -6.24 -29.21 -16.45
N LYS A 423 -6.74 -27.97 -16.45
CA LYS A 423 -7.14 -27.26 -17.67
C LYS A 423 -6.00 -26.42 -18.29
N GLY A 424 -4.82 -26.43 -17.68
CA GLY A 424 -3.69 -25.59 -18.04
C GLY A 424 -3.00 -25.99 -19.35
N SER A 425 -2.27 -25.05 -19.93
CA SER A 425 -1.43 -25.25 -21.13
C SER A 425 -0.12 -26.01 -20.86
N ASP A 426 0.37 -26.07 -19.61
CA ASP A 426 1.58 -26.83 -19.26
C ASP A 426 1.26 -28.32 -19.11
N ASN A 427 1.79 -29.14 -20.01
CA ASN A 427 1.53 -30.58 -20.04
C ASN A 427 1.93 -31.30 -18.73
N ARG A 428 3.04 -30.89 -18.10
CA ARG A 428 3.55 -31.57 -16.90
C ARG A 428 2.65 -31.30 -15.70
N LEU A 429 2.34 -30.03 -15.45
CA LEU A 429 1.46 -29.62 -14.35
C LEU A 429 0.03 -30.11 -14.57
N ARG A 430 -0.46 -30.09 -15.82
CA ARG A 430 -1.74 -30.70 -16.18
C ARG A 430 -1.79 -32.17 -15.83
N SER A 431 -0.83 -32.97 -16.29
CA SER A 431 -0.84 -34.41 -16.02
C SER A 431 -0.69 -34.74 -14.53
N LEU A 432 0.08 -33.94 -13.77
CA LEU A 432 0.16 -34.09 -12.31
C LEU A 432 -1.17 -33.80 -11.63
N ALA A 433 -1.82 -32.71 -12.04
CA ALA A 433 -3.11 -32.32 -11.50
C ALA A 433 -4.21 -33.33 -11.83
N GLU A 434 -4.26 -33.83 -13.07
CA GLU A 434 -5.18 -34.90 -13.49
C GLU A 434 -4.94 -36.19 -12.71
N ALA A 435 -3.68 -36.63 -12.58
CA ALA A 435 -3.34 -37.83 -11.83
C ALA A 435 -3.76 -37.73 -10.35
N GLU A 436 -3.59 -36.56 -9.76
CA GLU A 436 -3.99 -36.31 -8.38
C GLU A 436 -5.50 -36.20 -8.20
N LEU A 437 -6.21 -35.51 -9.10
CA LEU A 437 -7.68 -35.40 -9.06
C LEU A 437 -8.37 -36.75 -9.29
N ALA A 438 -7.72 -37.66 -10.01
CA ALA A 438 -8.19 -39.03 -10.19
C ALA A 438 -8.05 -39.88 -8.91
N LEU A 439 -7.22 -39.46 -7.94
CA LEU A 439 -7.16 -40.13 -6.65
C LEU A 439 -8.41 -39.78 -5.84
N GLY A 440 -9.13 -40.81 -5.40
CA GLY A 440 -10.25 -40.65 -4.47
C GLY A 440 -9.78 -40.12 -3.10
N ARG A 441 -10.72 -39.99 -2.15
CA ARG A 441 -10.43 -39.45 -0.82
C ARG A 441 -9.35 -40.23 -0.06
N ASP A 442 -9.32 -41.56 -0.23
CA ASP A 442 -8.42 -42.49 0.44
C ASP A 442 -7.74 -43.43 -0.56
N PRO A 443 -6.75 -42.94 -1.32
CA PRO A 443 -6.08 -43.76 -2.33
C PRO A 443 -5.18 -44.81 -1.68
N PRO A 444 -4.92 -45.96 -2.33
CA PRO A 444 -3.94 -46.94 -1.88
C PRO A 444 -2.54 -46.33 -1.70
N ALA A 445 -1.78 -46.83 -0.71
CA ALA A 445 -0.41 -46.35 -0.46
C ALA A 445 0.51 -46.38 -1.69
N PRO A 446 0.49 -47.40 -2.58
CA PRO A 446 1.29 -47.37 -3.81
C PRO A 446 0.99 -46.18 -4.73
N ASP A 447 -0.28 -45.76 -4.82
CA ASP A 447 -0.68 -44.61 -5.64
C ASP A 447 -0.21 -43.28 -5.04
N MET A 448 -0.27 -43.16 -3.70
CA MET A 448 0.30 -42.01 -3.00
C MET A 448 1.82 -41.91 -3.20
N VAL A 449 2.55 -43.03 -3.11
CA VAL A 449 4.00 -43.07 -3.34
C VAL A 449 4.32 -42.64 -4.78
N LYS A 450 3.59 -43.19 -5.76
CA LYS A 450 3.74 -42.84 -7.17
C LYS A 450 3.51 -41.34 -7.40
N LEU A 451 2.46 -40.77 -6.83
CA LEU A 451 2.16 -39.35 -6.96
C LEU A 451 3.22 -38.47 -6.26
N GLY A 452 3.69 -38.87 -5.08
CA GLY A 452 4.80 -38.23 -4.40
C GLY A 452 6.08 -38.20 -5.25
N ASP A 453 6.40 -39.31 -5.91
CA ASP A 453 7.55 -39.41 -6.83
C ASP A 453 7.38 -38.50 -8.06
N GLN A 454 6.17 -38.42 -8.62
CA GLN A 454 5.86 -37.54 -9.75
C GLN A 454 6.00 -36.05 -9.37
N TRP A 455 5.43 -35.62 -8.24
CA TRP A 455 5.62 -34.26 -7.74
C TRP A 455 7.09 -33.95 -7.42
N ARG A 456 7.80 -34.90 -6.82
CA ARG A 456 9.23 -34.74 -6.53
C ARG A 456 10.06 -34.58 -7.80
N ALA A 457 9.76 -35.31 -8.86
CA ALA A 457 10.42 -35.17 -10.15
C ALA A 457 10.17 -33.79 -10.80
N ALA A 458 9.02 -33.18 -10.53
CA ALA A 458 8.66 -31.87 -11.06
C ALA A 458 9.34 -30.68 -10.37
N ILE A 459 9.99 -30.88 -9.21
CA ILE A 459 10.61 -29.79 -8.43
C ILE A 459 11.56 -28.95 -9.28
N LYS A 460 12.48 -29.56 -10.02
CA LYS A 460 13.48 -28.82 -10.82
C LYS A 460 12.92 -28.23 -12.12
N ALA A 461 11.68 -28.59 -12.44
CA ALA A 461 11.02 -28.24 -13.70
C ALA A 461 10.17 -26.97 -13.60
N VAL A 462 9.92 -26.47 -12.38
CA VAL A 462 9.23 -25.19 -12.15
C VAL A 462 10.22 -24.10 -11.76
N GLU A 463 9.81 -22.85 -11.88
CA GLU A 463 10.61 -21.69 -11.47
C GLU A 463 11.02 -21.79 -10.00
N VAL A 464 12.21 -21.29 -9.68
CA VAL A 464 12.84 -21.41 -8.35
C VAL A 464 11.89 -21.06 -7.20
N PRO A 465 11.11 -19.96 -7.23
CA PRO A 465 10.18 -19.63 -6.15
C PRO A 465 9.06 -20.66 -5.91
N LEU A 466 8.66 -21.41 -6.94
CA LEU A 466 7.57 -22.39 -6.89
C LEU A 466 8.01 -23.78 -6.44
N GLN A 467 9.30 -24.08 -6.59
CA GLN A 467 9.85 -25.41 -6.28
C GLN A 467 9.59 -25.87 -4.84
N GLY A 468 9.53 -24.92 -3.89
CA GLY A 468 9.22 -25.23 -2.49
C GLY A 468 7.80 -25.78 -2.31
N ALA A 469 6.81 -25.20 -2.97
CA ALA A 469 5.43 -25.70 -2.90
C ALA A 469 5.30 -27.09 -3.55
N VAL A 470 5.95 -27.30 -4.69
CA VAL A 470 6.02 -28.60 -5.36
C VAL A 470 6.68 -29.67 -4.46
N ALA A 471 7.76 -29.32 -3.77
CA ALA A 471 8.41 -30.21 -2.81
C ALA A 471 7.51 -30.54 -1.60
N ARG A 472 6.77 -29.55 -1.07
CA ARG A 472 5.78 -29.79 0.00
C ARG A 472 4.62 -30.67 -0.44
N ARG A 473 4.19 -30.59 -1.70
CA ARG A 473 3.16 -31.52 -2.21
C ARG A 473 3.67 -32.94 -2.30
N ALA A 474 4.92 -33.14 -2.73
CA ALA A 474 5.55 -34.46 -2.68
C ALA A 474 5.64 -35.00 -1.25
N LEU A 475 6.08 -34.16 -0.30
CA LEU A 475 6.13 -34.51 1.13
C LEU A 475 4.77 -34.92 1.67
N PHE A 476 3.71 -34.17 1.36
CA PHE A 476 2.34 -34.47 1.78
C PHE A 476 1.93 -35.90 1.40
N TRP A 477 2.18 -36.30 0.15
CA TRP A 477 1.83 -37.65 -0.32
C TRP A 477 2.68 -38.74 0.31
N TYR A 478 3.99 -38.50 0.49
CA TYR A 478 4.86 -39.46 1.19
C TYR A 478 4.49 -39.64 2.65
N GLU A 479 4.21 -38.55 3.38
CA GLU A 479 3.81 -38.60 4.79
C GLU A 479 2.48 -39.34 4.97
N ARG A 480 1.53 -39.14 4.04
CA ARG A 480 0.26 -39.87 4.04
C ARG A 480 0.45 -41.36 3.74
N ALA A 481 1.30 -41.71 2.76
CA ALA A 481 1.62 -43.10 2.44
C ALA A 481 2.35 -43.82 3.58
N LEU A 482 3.21 -43.09 4.31
CA LEU A 482 4.03 -43.63 5.40
C LEU A 482 3.17 -44.19 6.54
N ALA A 483 1.99 -43.60 6.80
CA ALA A 483 1.10 -44.02 7.88
C ALA A 483 0.67 -45.49 7.80
N SER A 484 0.59 -46.06 6.59
CA SER A 484 0.24 -47.47 6.34
C SER A 484 1.38 -48.28 5.72
N ALA A 485 2.57 -47.71 5.57
CA ALA A 485 3.70 -48.36 4.94
C ALA A 485 4.43 -49.31 5.91
N SER A 486 4.94 -50.42 5.38
CA SER A 486 5.73 -51.40 6.13
C SER A 486 6.93 -51.88 5.33
N GLY A 487 7.87 -52.54 6.02
CA GLY A 487 9.07 -53.12 5.42
C GLY A 487 9.87 -52.13 4.57
N PHE A 488 10.28 -52.56 3.38
CA PHE A 488 11.08 -51.76 2.45
C PHE A 488 10.42 -50.42 2.07
N THR A 489 9.09 -50.41 1.87
CA THR A 489 8.38 -49.18 1.44
C THR A 489 8.43 -48.11 2.52
N LYS A 490 8.35 -48.50 3.79
CA LYS A 490 8.50 -47.58 4.93
C LYS A 490 9.89 -46.93 4.91
N THR A 491 10.95 -47.74 4.79
CA THR A 491 12.33 -47.24 4.73
C THR A 491 12.56 -46.31 3.53
N TYR A 492 12.01 -46.65 2.36
CA TYR A 492 12.05 -45.79 1.18
C TYR A 492 11.44 -44.41 1.44
N LEU A 493 10.23 -44.38 2.02
CA LEU A 493 9.51 -43.13 2.30
C LEU A 493 10.23 -42.28 3.35
N GLU A 494 10.73 -42.89 4.43
CA GLU A 494 11.52 -42.20 5.46
C GLU A 494 12.74 -41.49 4.85
N GLN A 495 13.47 -42.17 3.98
CA GLN A 495 14.62 -41.58 3.28
C GLN A 495 14.21 -40.43 2.34
N ARG A 496 13.10 -40.57 1.60
CA ARG A 496 12.59 -39.51 0.72
C ARG A 496 12.15 -38.28 1.48
N ILE A 497 11.43 -38.47 2.58
CA ILE A 497 10.97 -37.39 3.46
C ILE A 497 12.16 -36.66 4.08
N ALA A 498 13.13 -37.39 4.62
CA ALA A 498 14.34 -36.80 5.20
C ALA A 498 15.10 -35.95 4.16
N SER A 499 15.34 -36.50 2.98
CA SER A 499 16.03 -35.81 1.88
C SER A 499 15.31 -34.51 1.44
N LEU A 500 13.97 -34.52 1.35
CA LEU A 500 13.21 -33.32 1.00
C LEU A 500 13.21 -32.27 2.11
N LYS A 501 13.12 -32.69 3.39
CA LYS A 501 13.21 -31.77 4.54
C LYS A 501 14.59 -31.12 4.65
N GLU A 502 15.65 -31.87 4.38
CA GLU A 502 17.01 -31.33 4.29
C GLU A 502 17.17 -30.33 3.14
N TRP A 503 16.66 -30.68 1.95
CA TRP A 503 16.69 -29.79 0.79
C TRP A 503 15.94 -28.48 1.04
N GLU A 504 14.75 -28.53 1.66
CA GLU A 504 14.01 -27.32 2.05
C GLU A 504 14.77 -26.49 3.08
N SER A 505 15.38 -27.15 4.07
CA SER A 505 16.16 -26.48 5.11
C SER A 505 17.39 -25.80 4.56
N ALA A 506 18.10 -26.43 3.61
CA ALA A 506 19.28 -25.87 2.95
C ALA A 506 18.93 -24.60 2.15
N ARG A 507 17.77 -24.56 1.49
CA ARG A 507 17.30 -23.36 0.78
C ARG A 507 16.91 -22.19 1.68
N ARG A 508 16.64 -22.45 2.96
CA ARG A 508 16.34 -21.43 3.96
C ARG A 508 17.62 -20.96 4.69
N ARG A 509 18.75 -21.64 4.50
CA ARG A 509 20.08 -21.23 4.97
C ARG A 509 20.72 -20.28 3.95
N PRO A 510 21.57 -19.35 4.40
CA PRO A 510 22.08 -18.25 3.58
C PRO A 510 23.10 -18.75 2.57
#